data_AF-A0A6I3ERH5-F1
#
_entry.id   AF-A0A6I3ERH5-F1
#
_cell.length_a   1.000
_cell.length_b   1.000
_cell.length_c   1.000
_cell.angle_alpha   90.00
_cell.angle_beta   90.00
_cell.angle_gamma   90.00
#
_symmetry.space_group_name_H-M   'P 1'
#
loop_
_entity.id
_entity.type
_entity.pdbx_description
1 polymer ?
#
loop_
_entity_poly.entity_id
_entity_poly.type
_entity_poly.pdbx_seq_one_letter_code
_entity_poly.pdbx_strand_id
1 'polypeptide(L)'
;MAAAGRNEARRIARVTPKWTTFLPVASVVAAAALFAACGQDRAPDVPMSEGQVIVINSGCSACHGTEGQGGMAPSWNGIYMDQITLEDGSKVIADEAYLIRSIKDPTAQQVKGFSIMPPNTLSDAQIQLVIGYIKSLK
;
A
#
# COMPACT_ATOMS: atom_id res chain seq x y z
N MET A 1 47.44 12.82 86.96
CA MET A 1 47.88 14.09 86.35
C MET A 1 48.96 13.82 85.31
N ALA A 2 48.88 14.54 84.18
CA ALA A 2 49.89 14.70 83.11
C ALA A 2 50.17 13.47 82.23
N ALA A 3 50.36 13.58 80.91
CA ALA A 3 50.14 14.65 79.93
C ALA A 3 50.24 13.98 78.54
N ALA A 4 49.39 14.37 77.60
CA ALA A 4 49.77 15.06 76.37
C ALA A 4 50.58 14.25 75.33
N GLY A 5 50.01 14.18 74.13
CA GLY A 5 50.64 14.96 73.06
C GLY A 5 50.91 14.26 71.74
N ARG A 6 50.25 14.81 70.71
CA ARG A 6 50.75 15.08 69.36
C ARG A 6 50.70 13.95 68.32
N ASN A 7 49.65 14.04 67.51
CA ASN A 7 49.68 14.32 66.07
C ASN A 7 50.93 13.87 65.30
N GLU A 8 50.81 12.78 64.54
CA GLU A 8 51.48 12.64 63.24
C GLU A 8 50.53 11.96 62.25
N ALA A 9 49.91 12.79 61.40
CA ALA A 9 49.16 12.34 60.25
C ALA A 9 50.12 11.78 59.20
N ARG A 10 50.33 10.47 59.22
CA ARG A 10 51.18 9.76 58.27
C ARG A 10 50.45 9.57 56.95
N ARG A 11 50.89 10.31 55.93
CA ARG A 11 50.58 10.08 54.51
C ARG A 11 50.91 8.63 54.16
N ILE A 12 49.89 7.80 53.98
CA ILE A 12 50.01 6.46 53.41
C ILE A 12 49.77 6.54 51.90
N ALA A 13 50.86 6.33 51.16
CA ALA A 13 50.88 6.16 49.72
C ALA A 13 49.94 5.02 49.34
N ARG A 14 48.98 5.30 48.45
CA ARG A 14 48.02 4.31 47.95
C ARG A 14 48.74 3.34 47.03
N VAL A 15 49.04 2.16 47.53
CA VAL A 15 49.42 1.00 46.72
C VAL A 15 48.17 0.59 45.93
N THR A 16 48.26 0.63 44.60
CA THR A 16 47.17 0.28 43.69
C THR A 16 47.08 -1.24 43.52
N PRO A 17 45.94 -1.89 43.82
CA PRO A 17 45.76 -3.30 43.50
C PRO A 17 45.51 -3.48 42.00
N LYS A 18 46.26 -4.42 41.40
CA LYS A 18 46.17 -4.90 40.01
C LYS A 18 44.79 -5.51 39.69
N TRP A 19 43.81 -4.66 39.41
CA TRP A 19 42.51 -5.07 38.85
C TRP A 19 42.14 -4.30 37.56
N THR A 20 43.12 -3.65 36.93
CA THR A 20 42.97 -2.89 35.69
C THR A 20 43.23 -3.72 34.42
N THR A 21 42.82 -4.99 34.38
CA THR A 21 42.90 -5.80 33.14
C THR A 21 41.77 -6.82 33.01
N PHE A 22 40.55 -6.45 33.38
CA PHE A 22 39.35 -7.05 32.79
C PHE A 22 38.84 -6.10 31.70
N LEU A 23 39.29 -6.34 30.47
CA LEU A 23 38.76 -5.69 29.28
C LEU A 23 37.31 -6.15 29.02
N PRO A 24 36.41 -5.26 28.57
CA PRO A 24 34.98 -5.49 28.44
C PRO A 24 34.63 -6.27 27.15
N VAL A 25 34.00 -7.44 27.28
CA VAL A 25 33.44 -8.21 26.13
C VAL A 25 31.94 -8.46 26.33
N ALA A 26 31.21 -7.45 26.83
CA ALA A 26 29.77 -7.54 27.05
C ALA A 26 28.97 -6.43 26.35
N SER A 27 29.52 -5.80 25.30
CA SER A 27 28.86 -4.69 24.59
C SER A 27 28.62 -4.88 23.08
N VAL A 28 28.73 -6.09 22.53
CA VAL A 28 28.50 -6.30 21.07
C VAL A 28 27.22 -7.10 20.73
N VAL A 29 26.52 -7.70 21.71
CA VAL A 29 25.36 -8.57 21.40
C VAL A 29 24.02 -7.83 21.33
N ALA A 30 23.92 -6.60 21.84
CA ALA A 30 22.64 -5.87 21.93
C ALA A 30 22.30 -4.95 20.73
N ALA A 31 22.99 -5.06 19.58
CA ALA A 31 22.74 -4.22 18.40
C ALA A 31 22.17 -4.97 17.18
N ALA A 32 22.02 -6.31 17.24
CA ALA A 32 21.57 -7.10 16.08
C ALA A 32 20.06 -7.43 16.07
N ALA A 33 19.34 -7.19 17.17
CA ALA A 33 17.92 -7.55 17.29
C ALA A 33 16.93 -6.45 16.84
N LEU A 34 17.41 -5.25 16.50
CA LEU A 34 16.55 -4.12 16.10
C LEU A 34 16.32 -4.00 14.58
N PHE A 35 16.95 -4.84 13.75
CA PHE A 35 16.78 -4.81 12.29
C PHE A 35 15.79 -5.87 11.74
N ALA A 36 15.23 -6.73 12.59
CA ALA A 36 14.35 -7.83 12.17
C ALA A 36 12.85 -7.46 12.11
N ALA A 37 12.47 -6.22 12.41
CA ALA A 37 11.06 -5.80 12.47
C ALA A 37 10.48 -5.29 11.14
N CYS A 38 11.27 -5.26 10.05
CA CYS A 38 10.76 -4.97 8.71
C CYS A 38 10.68 -6.25 7.87
N GLY A 39 10.13 -7.33 8.45
CA GLY A 39 9.61 -8.44 7.68
C GLY A 39 8.30 -8.02 7.03
N GLN A 40 8.35 -7.44 5.84
CA GLN A 40 7.15 -7.37 5.01
C GLN A 40 6.84 -8.79 4.54
N ASP A 41 5.84 -9.40 5.15
CA ASP A 41 5.05 -10.46 4.54
C ASP A 41 4.45 -9.89 3.24
N ARG A 42 5.25 -9.88 2.16
CA ARG A 42 4.70 -9.68 0.83
C ARG A 42 3.81 -10.90 0.61
N ALA A 43 2.50 -10.68 0.58
CA ALA A 43 1.59 -11.65 -0.01
C ALA A 43 2.21 -12.12 -1.34
N PRO A 44 2.07 -13.41 -1.71
CA PRO A 44 2.63 -13.92 -2.95
C PRO A 44 2.24 -12.98 -4.10
N ASP A 45 3.22 -12.54 -4.90
CA ASP A 45 2.97 -11.70 -6.08
C ASP A 45 2.00 -12.46 -6.99
N VAL A 46 0.71 -12.14 -6.89
CA VAL A 46 -0.29 -12.66 -7.81
C VAL A 46 0.01 -11.95 -9.13
N PRO A 47 0.39 -12.68 -10.20
CA PRO A 47 0.66 -12.06 -11.47
C PRO A 47 -0.61 -11.33 -11.93
N MET A 48 -0.44 -10.06 -12.33
CA MET A 48 -1.56 -9.26 -12.82
C MET A 48 -2.19 -9.94 -14.04
N SER A 49 -3.53 -9.91 -14.11
CA SER A 49 -4.23 -10.35 -15.31
C SER A 49 -3.91 -9.44 -16.49
N GLU A 50 -3.98 -9.96 -17.72
CA GLU A 50 -3.80 -9.14 -18.93
C GLU A 50 -4.79 -7.95 -18.98
N GLY A 51 -6.03 -8.17 -18.53
CA GLY A 51 -7.03 -7.11 -18.40
C GLY A 51 -6.60 -5.99 -17.45
N GLN A 52 -6.03 -6.36 -16.30
CA GLN A 52 -5.49 -5.38 -15.34
C GLN A 52 -4.32 -4.59 -15.94
N VAL A 53 -3.45 -5.24 -16.71
CA VAL A 53 -2.34 -4.56 -17.41
C VAL A 53 -2.88 -3.55 -18.43
N ILE A 54 -3.90 -3.92 -19.21
CA ILE A 54 -4.54 -3.02 -20.18
C ILE A 54 -5.17 -1.82 -19.48
N VAL A 55 -5.90 -2.04 -18.37
CA VAL A 55 -6.53 -0.97 -17.57
C VAL A 55 -5.52 0.08 -17.12
N ILE A 56 -4.36 -0.36 -16.64
CA ILE A 56 -3.31 0.54 -16.17
C ILE A 56 -2.68 1.29 -17.36
N ASN A 57 -2.28 0.55 -18.40
CA ASN A 57 -1.60 1.14 -19.56
C ASN A 57 -2.49 2.07 -20.39
N SER A 58 -3.81 1.86 -20.35
CA SER A 58 -4.80 2.70 -21.02
C SER A 58 -5.29 3.86 -20.16
N GLY A 59 -4.77 4.00 -18.93
CA GLY A 59 -5.11 5.08 -18.01
C GLY A 59 -6.49 4.98 -17.36
N CYS A 60 -7.21 3.88 -17.53
CA CYS A 60 -8.58 3.71 -17.01
C CYS A 60 -8.62 3.85 -15.48
N SER A 61 -7.59 3.36 -14.79
CA SER A 61 -7.48 3.41 -13.33
C SER A 61 -7.35 4.82 -12.74
N ALA A 62 -7.04 5.83 -13.56
CA ALA A 62 -6.97 7.21 -13.10
C ALA A 62 -8.35 7.79 -12.72
N CYS A 63 -9.43 7.25 -13.31
CA CYS A 63 -10.80 7.66 -13.03
C CYS A 63 -11.64 6.55 -12.37
N HIS A 64 -11.37 5.29 -12.72
CA HIS A 64 -12.11 4.11 -12.27
C HIS A 64 -11.33 3.27 -11.24
N GLY A 65 -10.61 3.90 -10.32
CA GLY A 65 -9.88 3.14 -9.29
C GLY A 65 -10.79 2.09 -8.62
N THR A 66 -10.21 0.99 -8.11
CA THR A 66 -11.00 -0.13 -7.57
C THR A 66 -11.97 0.29 -6.47
N GLU A 67 -11.69 1.37 -5.74
CA GLU A 67 -12.56 1.96 -4.71
C GLU A 67 -13.16 3.31 -5.14
N GLY A 68 -13.29 3.56 -6.44
CA GLY A 68 -13.73 4.86 -6.98
C GLY A 68 -12.67 5.96 -6.87
N GLN A 69 -11.39 5.59 -6.72
CA GLN A 69 -10.28 6.53 -6.67
C GLN A 69 -10.27 7.39 -7.95
N GLY A 70 -10.13 8.70 -7.78
CA GLY A 70 -10.24 9.68 -8.87
C GLY A 70 -11.59 10.40 -8.90
N GLY A 71 -12.67 9.82 -8.35
CA GLY A 71 -13.98 10.48 -8.15
C GLY A 71 -14.71 10.94 -9.42
N MET A 72 -14.08 10.83 -10.58
CA MET A 72 -14.61 11.27 -11.88
C MET A 72 -15.44 10.20 -12.59
N ALA A 73 -15.35 8.94 -12.14
CA ALA A 73 -16.06 7.81 -12.71
C ALA A 73 -16.51 6.80 -11.63
N PRO A 74 -17.49 5.93 -11.91
CA PRO A 74 -17.94 4.94 -10.94
C PRO A 74 -16.83 3.93 -10.60
N SER A 75 -16.82 3.49 -9.34
CA SER A 75 -15.99 2.38 -8.88
C SER A 75 -16.35 1.11 -9.64
N TRP A 76 -15.36 0.28 -9.98
CA TRP A 76 -15.60 -1.04 -10.55
C TRP A 76 -15.82 -2.14 -9.51
N ASN A 77 -15.51 -1.89 -8.24
CA ASN A 77 -15.76 -2.87 -7.20
C ASN A 77 -17.27 -3.18 -7.15
N GLY A 78 -17.60 -4.46 -7.40
CA GLY A 78 -18.97 -4.96 -7.37
C GLY A 78 -19.88 -4.43 -8.48
N ILE A 79 -19.37 -3.67 -9.47
CA ILE A 79 -20.22 -3.02 -10.47
C ILE A 79 -20.88 -4.02 -11.41
N TYR A 80 -20.26 -5.18 -11.67
CA TYR A 80 -20.80 -6.14 -12.61
C TYR A 80 -22.13 -6.71 -12.09
N MET A 81 -23.17 -6.61 -12.92
CA MET A 81 -24.57 -6.93 -12.59
C MET A 81 -25.23 -6.00 -11.56
N ASP A 82 -24.59 -4.91 -11.16
CA ASP A 82 -25.21 -3.89 -10.33
C ASP A 82 -26.14 -2.97 -11.15
N GLN A 83 -27.07 -2.29 -10.46
CA GLN A 83 -27.98 -1.33 -11.08
C GLN A 83 -27.36 0.07 -11.10
N ILE A 84 -27.11 0.58 -12.30
CA ILE A 84 -26.60 1.94 -12.53
C ILE A 84 -27.74 2.89 -12.88
N THR A 85 -27.69 4.10 -12.35
CA THR A 85 -28.62 5.19 -12.74
C THR A 85 -27.94 6.10 -13.77
N LEU A 86 -28.59 6.29 -14.91
CA LEU A 86 -28.11 7.14 -16.00
C LEU A 86 -28.51 8.61 -15.77
N GLU A 87 -27.89 9.52 -16.53
CA GLU A 87 -28.12 10.96 -16.41
C GLU A 87 -29.60 11.36 -16.62
N ASP A 88 -30.30 10.68 -17.52
CA ASP A 88 -31.74 10.86 -17.78
C ASP A 88 -32.65 10.31 -16.67
N GLY A 89 -32.07 9.69 -15.63
CA GLY A 89 -32.78 9.09 -14.51
C GLY A 89 -33.23 7.65 -14.74
N SER A 90 -33.04 7.10 -15.94
CA SER A 90 -33.28 5.69 -16.22
C SER A 90 -32.27 4.80 -15.50
N LYS A 91 -32.59 3.51 -15.40
CA LYS A 91 -31.78 2.51 -14.70
C LYS A 91 -31.41 1.38 -15.65
N VAL A 92 -30.16 0.96 -15.58
CA VAL A 92 -29.63 -0.14 -16.39
C VAL A 92 -28.86 -1.11 -15.52
N ILE A 93 -28.79 -2.38 -15.92
CA ILE A 93 -27.89 -3.34 -15.30
C ILE A 93 -26.53 -3.24 -15.98
N ALA A 94 -25.46 -3.17 -15.20
CA ALA A 94 -24.09 -3.22 -15.69
C ALA A 94 -23.68 -4.66 -16.04
N ASP A 95 -24.45 -5.24 -16.96
CA ASP A 95 -24.13 -6.52 -17.58
C ASP A 95 -22.98 -6.38 -18.59
N GLU A 96 -22.57 -7.51 -19.16
CA GLU A 96 -21.47 -7.52 -20.12
C GLU A 96 -21.76 -6.67 -21.36
N ALA A 97 -23.00 -6.69 -21.88
CA ALA A 97 -23.35 -5.92 -23.07
C ALA A 97 -23.29 -4.41 -22.81
N TYR A 98 -23.73 -3.98 -21.62
CA TYR A 98 -23.58 -2.61 -21.16
C TYR A 98 -22.11 -2.22 -21.03
N LEU A 99 -21.28 -3.03 -20.35
CA LEU A 99 -19.85 -2.73 -20.19
C LEU A 99 -19.12 -2.63 -21.53
N ILE A 100 -19.41 -3.53 -22.48
CA ILE A 100 -18.86 -3.45 -23.85
C ILE A 100 -19.27 -2.13 -24.50
N ARG A 101 -20.55 -1.76 -24.45
CA ARG A 101 -21.03 -0.49 -25.03
C ARG A 101 -20.37 0.71 -24.37
N SER A 102 -20.29 0.76 -23.05
CA SER A 102 -19.66 1.87 -22.33
C SER A 102 -18.18 2.04 -22.68
N ILE A 103 -17.46 0.95 -22.97
CA ILE A 103 -16.05 1.04 -23.40
C ILE A 103 -15.94 1.42 -24.88
N LYS A 104 -16.81 0.89 -25.76
CA LYS A 104 -16.76 1.16 -27.21
C LYS A 104 -17.31 2.53 -27.60
N ASP A 105 -18.40 2.95 -26.95
CA ASP A 105 -19.08 4.21 -27.15
C ASP A 105 -19.39 4.85 -25.78
N PRO A 106 -18.40 5.52 -25.18
CA PRO A 106 -18.53 6.13 -23.85
C PRO A 106 -19.62 7.19 -23.72
N THR A 107 -20.10 7.74 -24.85
CA THR A 107 -21.13 8.78 -24.89
C THR A 107 -22.54 8.24 -25.05
N ALA A 108 -22.71 6.94 -25.34
CA ALA A 108 -24.02 6.34 -25.58
C ALA A 108 -24.93 6.37 -24.34
N GLN A 109 -24.36 6.12 -23.15
CA GLN A 109 -25.11 5.99 -21.89
C GLN A 109 -24.30 6.56 -20.74
N GLN A 110 -24.48 7.85 -20.43
CA GLN A 110 -23.74 8.52 -19.37
C GLN A 110 -24.30 8.18 -17.98
N VAL A 111 -23.42 7.81 -17.06
CA VAL A 111 -23.79 7.54 -15.66
C VAL A 111 -24.02 8.85 -14.92
N LYS A 112 -25.11 8.92 -14.17
CA LYS A 112 -25.48 10.13 -13.42
C LYS A 112 -24.39 10.56 -12.45
N GLY A 113 -24.01 11.84 -12.54
CA GLY A 113 -23.08 12.46 -11.58
C GLY A 113 -21.59 12.19 -11.86
N PHE A 114 -21.25 11.55 -12.97
CA PHE A 114 -19.86 11.31 -13.38
C PHE A 114 -19.51 12.06 -14.67
N SER A 115 -18.21 12.30 -14.84
CA SER A 115 -17.67 12.92 -16.05
C SER A 115 -17.80 11.98 -17.26
N ILE A 116 -17.78 12.56 -18.46
CA ILE A 116 -17.75 11.79 -19.71
C ILE A 116 -16.46 10.95 -19.74
N MET A 117 -16.59 9.64 -19.96
CA MET A 117 -15.46 8.73 -20.16
C MET A 117 -14.82 9.02 -21.53
N PRO A 118 -13.48 9.15 -21.61
CA PRO A 118 -12.81 9.43 -22.88
C PRO A 118 -12.88 8.23 -23.84
N PRO A 119 -12.81 8.46 -25.17
CA PRO A 119 -12.68 7.39 -26.14
C PRO A 119 -11.34 6.65 -25.96
N ASN A 120 -11.29 5.41 -26.42
CA ASN A 120 -10.09 4.58 -26.42
C ASN A 120 -9.92 3.88 -27.78
N THR A 121 -8.79 3.23 -27.97
CA THR A 121 -8.43 2.51 -29.20
C THR A 121 -8.31 1.00 -28.98
N LEU A 122 -8.96 0.47 -27.92
CA LEU A 122 -8.90 -0.95 -27.61
C LEU A 122 -9.61 -1.78 -28.67
N SER A 123 -8.99 -2.91 -29.04
CA SER A 123 -9.64 -3.94 -29.84
C SER A 123 -10.68 -4.71 -29.04
N ASP A 124 -11.60 -5.39 -29.73
CA ASP A 124 -12.63 -6.22 -29.11
C ASP A 124 -12.05 -7.27 -28.15
N ALA A 125 -10.92 -7.89 -28.52
CA ALA A 125 -10.23 -8.85 -27.65
C ALA A 125 -9.71 -8.20 -26.36
N GLN A 126 -9.13 -6.99 -26.46
CA GLN A 126 -8.67 -6.24 -25.29
C GLN A 126 -9.82 -5.80 -24.40
N ILE A 127 -10.95 -5.37 -24.99
CA ILE A 127 -12.16 -5.03 -24.24
C ILE A 127 -12.65 -6.23 -23.43
N GLN A 128 -12.64 -7.43 -24.01
CA GLN A 128 -13.02 -8.65 -23.30
C GLN A 128 -12.10 -8.97 -22.12
N LEU A 129 -10.80 -8.75 -22.26
CA LEU A 129 -9.84 -8.89 -21.15
C LEU A 129 -10.12 -7.88 -20.04
N VAL A 130 -10.41 -6.63 -20.38
CA VAL A 130 -10.79 -5.58 -19.43
C VAL A 130 -12.07 -5.96 -18.68
N ILE A 131 -13.10 -6.43 -19.39
CA ILE A 131 -14.35 -6.87 -18.77
C ILE A 131 -14.11 -8.06 -17.85
N GLY A 132 -13.26 -9.02 -18.24
CA GLY A 132 -12.85 -10.12 -17.39
C GLY A 132 -12.25 -9.65 -16.07
N TYR A 133 -11.41 -8.61 -16.13
CA TYR A 133 -10.87 -7.97 -14.92
C TYR A 133 -11.96 -7.27 -14.11
N ILE A 134 -12.85 -6.46 -14.71
CA ILE A 134 -13.96 -5.80 -13.99
C ILE A 134 -14.83 -6.82 -13.25
N LYS A 135 -15.19 -7.92 -13.91
CA LYS A 135 -15.98 -9.02 -13.32
C LYS A 135 -15.29 -9.69 -12.13
N SER A 136 -13.96 -9.61 -12.03
CA SER A 136 -13.19 -10.20 -10.93
C SER A 136 -13.19 -9.34 -9.66
N LEU A 137 -13.56 -8.04 -9.78
CA LEU A 137 -13.60 -7.09 -8.67
C LEU A 137 -14.92 -7.21 -7.91
N LYS A 138 -14.86 -7.29 -6.58
CA LYS A 138 -15.98 -7.52 -5.67
C LYS A 138 -15.90 -6.66 -4.42
#